data_AF-A0A9D4JDJ4-F1
#
_entry.id   AF-A0A9D4JDJ4-F1
#
_cell.length_a   1.000
_cell.length_b   1.000
_cell.length_c   1.000
_cell.angle_alpha   90.00
_cell.angle_beta   90.00
_cell.angle_gamma   90.00
#
_symmetry.space_group_name_H-M   'P 1'
#
loop_
_entity.id
_entity.type
_entity.pdbx_description
1 polymer ?
#
loop_
_entity_poly.entity_id
_entity_poly.type
_entity_poly.pdbx_seq_one_letter_code
_entity_poly.pdbx_strand_id
1 'polypeptide(L)' 'MKVSLVRPVKENNFITTLNITLIANRNLKKMEARAGEAIKKISLRRLTRLLLMLMRKKWSECKN' A
#
# COMPACT_ATOMS: atom_id res chain seq x y z
N MET A 1 1.12 -19.12 15.65
CA MET A 1 1.61 -18.29 16.78
C MET A 1 0.43 -17.60 17.43
N LYS A 2 0.19 -17.87 18.71
CA LYS A 2 -0.97 -17.38 19.48
C LYS A 2 -0.59 -16.01 20.06
N VAL A 3 -1.21 -14.92 19.59
CA VAL A 3 -1.00 -13.57 20.13
C VAL A 3 -2.23 -13.17 20.93
N SER A 4 -2.12 -13.20 22.26
CA SER A 4 -3.00 -12.50 23.19
C SER A 4 -2.09 -11.88 24.25
N LEU A 5 -1.82 -10.58 24.11
CA LEU A 5 -2.52 -9.45 24.74
C LEU A 5 -1.95 -9.17 26.15
N VAL A 6 -0.91 -8.35 26.17
CA VAL A 6 -0.41 -7.67 27.37
C VAL A 6 -1.57 -6.92 28.03
N ARG A 7 -1.74 -7.10 29.34
CA ARG A 7 -2.83 -6.52 30.14
C ARG A 7 -2.84 -4.98 30.06
N PRO A 8 -4.02 -4.33 30.02
CA PRO A 8 -4.12 -2.88 29.89
C PRO A 8 -3.69 -2.19 31.20
N VAL A 9 -2.72 -1.29 31.11
CA VAL A 9 -2.28 -0.46 32.25
C VAL A 9 -3.18 0.77 32.34
N LYS A 10 -4.11 0.75 33.31
CA LYS A 10 -4.79 1.85 34.01
C LYS A 10 -5.32 3.04 33.14
N GLU A 11 -6.63 3.00 32.87
CA GLU A 11 -7.62 4.05 32.55
C GLU A 11 -7.21 5.33 31.77
N ASN A 12 -6.18 6.10 32.16
CA ASN A 12 -5.69 7.25 31.36
C ASN A 12 -5.11 6.82 30.00
N ASN A 13 -4.69 5.57 29.88
CA ASN A 13 -4.19 5.00 28.64
C ASN A 13 -5.30 4.42 27.76
N PHE A 14 -6.51 4.17 28.28
CA PHE A 14 -7.59 3.61 27.46
C PHE A 14 -8.07 4.64 26.42
N ILE A 15 -8.34 5.87 26.85
CA ILE A 15 -8.73 6.98 25.97
C ILE A 15 -7.61 7.28 24.96
N THR A 16 -6.36 7.29 25.43
CA THR A 16 -5.19 7.53 24.58
C THR A 16 -4.98 6.41 23.55
N THR A 17 -5.10 5.15 23.95
CA THR A 17 -5.00 3.98 23.06
C THR A 17 -6.14 3.96 22.05
N LEU A 18 -7.36 4.31 22.48
CA LEU A 18 -8.51 4.43 21.61
C LEU A 18 -8.30 5.53 20.57
N ASN A 19 -7.84 6.71 20.98
CA ASN A 19 -7.54 7.82 20.07
C ASN A 19 -6.43 7.46 19.07
N ILE A 20 -5.34 6.84 19.52
CA ILE A 20 -4.26 6.36 18.63
C ILE A 20 -4.80 5.34 17.62
N THR A 21 -5.59 4.38 18.08
CA THR A 21 -6.20 3.34 17.24
C THR A 21 -7.17 3.95 16.21
N LEU A 22 -7.96 4.95 16.60
CA LEU A 22 -8.89 5.65 15.71
C LEU A 22 -8.14 6.49 14.67
N ILE A 23 -7.06 7.18 15.05
CA ILE A 23 -6.20 7.94 14.15
C ILE A 23 -5.52 7.01 13.14
N ALA A 24 -4.96 5.90 13.60
CA ALA A 24 -4.35 4.88 12.73
C ALA A 24 -5.36 4.35 11.70
N ASN A 25 -6.57 4.00 12.13
CA ASN A 25 -7.63 3.52 11.23
C ASN A 25 -8.09 4.56 10.21
N ARG A 26 -8.19 5.84 10.58
CA ARG A 26 -8.51 6.92 9.63
C ARG A 26 -7.43 7.12 8.58
N ASN A 27 -6.16 7.06 8.98
CA ASN A 27 -5.04 7.19 8.07
C ASN A 27 -4.90 5.98 7.13
N LEU A 28 -5.14 4.76 7.62
CA LEU A 28 -5.18 3.56 6.79
C LEU A 28 -6.27 3.65 5.72
N LYS A 29 -7.50 4.04 6.07
CA LYS A 29 -8.58 4.25 5.08
C LYS A 29 -8.24 5.33 4.05
N LYS A 30 -7.59 6.41 4.47
CA LYS A 30 -7.13 7.47 3.56
C LYS A 30 -6.02 6.99 2.64
N MET A 31 -5.11 6.13 3.13
CA MET A 31 -4.08 5.49 2.33
C MET A 31 -4.67 4.50 1.33
N GLU A 32 -5.63 3.67 1.74
CA GLU A 32 -6.34 2.74 0.83
C GLU A 32 -7.09 3.50 -0.27
N ALA A 33 -7.79 4.59 0.08
CA ALA A 33 -8.46 5.44 -0.91
C ALA A 33 -7.46 6.07 -1.90
N ARG A 34 -6.33 6.59 -1.39
CA ARG A 34 -5.25 7.13 -2.24
C ARG A 34 -4.55 6.05 -3.07
N ALA A 35 -4.36 4.85 -2.55
CA ALA A 35 -3.75 3.74 -3.28
C ALA A 35 -4.68 3.24 -4.38
N GLY A 36 -5.98 3.08 -4.11
CA GLY A 36 -6.99 2.75 -5.11
C GLY A 36 -7.14 3.82 -6.20
N GLU A 37 -6.82 5.08 -5.89
CA GLU A 37 -6.84 6.20 -6.84
C GLU A 37 -5.52 6.37 -7.60
N ALA A 38 -4.38 6.02 -7.01
CA ALA A 38 -3.08 5.94 -7.69
C ALA A 38 -3.03 4.77 -8.69
N ILE A 39 -3.80 3.70 -8.43
CA ILE A 39 -4.06 2.62 -9.39
C ILE A 39 -5.22 3.04 -10.32
N LYS A 40 -5.15 4.25 -10.90
CA LYS A 40 -6.02 4.66 -12.01
C LYS A 40 -5.22 5.01 -13.26
N LYS A 41 -5.48 4.18 -14.28
CA LYS A 41 -5.55 4.50 -15.72
C LYS A 41 -4.26 4.43 -16.55
N ILE A 42 -3.44 3.40 -16.38
CA ILE A 42 -2.79 2.81 -17.56
C ILE A 42 -3.72 1.71 -18.06
N SER A 43 -4.31 1.89 -19.25
CA SER A 43 -5.06 0.82 -19.89
C SER A 43 -4.15 -0.37 -20.13
N LEU A 44 -4.68 -1.59 -20.06
CA LEU A 44 -3.90 -2.82 -20.32
C LEU A 44 -3.12 -2.72 -21.64
N ARG A 45 -3.70 -2.08 -22.66
CA ARG A 45 -3.08 -1.80 -23.97
C ARG A 45 -1.85 -0.87 -23.88
N ARG A 46 -1.88 0.13 -23.00
CA ARG A 46 -0.74 1.04 -22.79
C ARG A 46 0.36 0.35 -21.98
N LEU A 47 -0.01 -0.49 -21.01
CA LEU A 47 0.94 -1.30 -20.25
C LEU A 47 1.69 -2.30 -21.15
N THR A 48 0.96 -3.06 -21.98
CA THR A 48 1.57 -4.06 -22.89
C THR A 48 2.48 -3.40 -23.92
N ARG A 49 2.13 -2.22 -24.43
CA ARG A 49 3.01 -1.44 -25.32
C ARG A 49 4.31 -1.02 -24.63
N LEU A 50 4.24 -0.51 -23.39
CA LEU A 50 5.43 -0.14 -22.63
C LEU A 50 6.32 -1.35 -22.34
N LEU A 51 5.74 -2.48 -21.94
CA LEU A 51 6.47 -3.72 -21.72
C LEU A 51 7.17 -4.21 -23.00
N LEU A 52 6.47 -4.19 -24.14
CA LEU A 52 7.07 -4.58 -25.43
C LEU A 52 8.25 -3.68 -25.81
N MET A 53 8.14 -2.37 -25.59
CA MET A 53 9.23 -1.42 -25.84
C MET A 53 10.44 -1.71 -24.94
N LEU A 54 10.23 -1.97 -23.66
CA LEU A 54 11.30 -2.31 -22.72
C LEU A 54 11.98 -3.62 -23.09
N MET A 55 11.21 -4.66 -23.45
CA MET A 55 11.76 -5.94 -23.89
C MET A 55 12.56 -5.81 -25.18
N ARG A 56 12.09 -5.02 -26.15
CA ARG A 56 12.84 -4.73 -27.39
C ARG A 56 14.16 -3.99 -27.11
N LYS A 57 14.14 -3.02 -26.20
CA LYS A 57 15.35 -2.31 -25.77
C LYS A 57 16.35 -3.27 -25.13
N LYS A 58 15.90 -4.08 -24.17
CA LYS A 58 16.74 -5.11 -23.52
C LYS A 58 17.28 -6.14 -24.51
N TRP A 59 16.45 -6.58 -25.46
CA TRP A 59 16.86 -7.48 -26.53
C TRP A 59 17.95 -6.88 -27.41
N SER A 60 17.84 -5.59 -27.74
CA SER A 60 18.88 -4.88 -28.50
C SER A 60 20.16 -4.70 -27.69
N GLU A 61 20.07 -4.45 -26.39
CA GLU A 61 21.22 -4.38 -25.47
C GLU A 61 21.93 -5.74 -25.35
N CYS A 62 21.21 -6.86 -25.40
CA CYS A 62 21.82 -8.21 -25.33
C CYS A 62 22.43 -8.69 -26.66
N LYS A 63 22.09 -8.06 -27.79
CA LYS A 63 22.60 -8.45 -29.12
C LYS A 63 23.80 -7.64 -29.60
N ASN A 64 24.00 -6.45 -29.04
CA ASN A 64 25.22 -5.66 -29.22
C ASN A 64 26.27 -6.06 -28.18
#